data_AF-A0A4T2BTA8-F1
#
_entry.id   AF-A0A4T2BTA8-F1
#
_cell.length_a   1.000
_cell.length_b   1.000
_cell.length_c   1.000
_cell.angle_alpha   90.00
_cell.angle_beta   90.00
_cell.angle_gamma   90.00
#
_symmetry.space_group_name_H-M   'P 1'
#
loop_
_entity.id
_entity.type
_entity.pdbx_description
1 polymer ?
#
loop_
_entity_poly.entity_id
_entity_poly.type
_entity_poly.pdbx_seq_one_letter_code
_entity_poly.pdbx_strand_id
1 'polypeptide(L)' 'MENQTVLVRNGAGEEVVSSTQIYTYPGTSALFAPDSRVTTTDGRTSRVITTSDNGFGSPVDHTAVALK' A
#
# COMPACT_ATOMS: atom_id res chain seq x y z
N MET A 1 8.89 -9.51 -7.68
CA MET A 1 8.06 -8.30 -7.62
C MET A 1 8.89 -7.25 -6.92
N GLU A 2 9.26 -6.19 -7.62
CA GLU A 2 10.03 -5.09 -7.04
C GLU A 2 9.14 -4.35 -6.04
N ASN A 3 9.63 -4.17 -4.80
CA ASN A 3 9.01 -3.24 -3.85
C ASN A 3 8.92 -1.87 -4.54
N GLN A 4 7.70 -1.36 -4.77
CA GLN A 4 7.46 -0.03 -5.35
C GLN A 4 7.71 1.09 -4.33
N THR A 5 8.81 0.97 -3.59
CA THR A 5 9.31 2.00 -2.69
C THR A 5 10.40 2.75 -3.42
N VAL A 6 10.18 4.04 -3.66
CA VAL A 6 11.18 4.94 -4.25
C VAL A 6 11.59 5.99 -3.23
N LEU A 7 12.89 6.22 -3.12
CA LEU A 7 13.42 7.34 -2.35
C LEU A 7 13.20 8.62 -3.16
N VAL A 8 12.49 9.58 -2.58
CA VAL A 8 12.23 10.89 -3.18
C VAL A 8 12.65 11.97 -2.20
N ARG A 9 12.80 13.22 -2.65
CA ARG A 9 13.04 14.34 -1.74
C ARG A 9 11.75 15.06 -1.41
N ASN A 10 11.54 15.39 -0.13
CA ASN A 10 10.44 16.24 0.29
C ASN A 10 10.71 17.73 -0.04
N GLY A 11 9.76 18.61 0.27
CA GLY A 11 9.90 20.06 0.04
C GLY A 11 11.04 20.73 0.82
N ALA A 12 11.58 20.08 1.85
CA ALA A 12 12.76 20.52 2.60
C ALA A 12 14.07 19.92 2.06
N GLY A 13 14.02 19.08 1.02
CA GLY A 13 15.18 18.44 0.42
C GLY A 13 15.66 17.17 1.15
N GLU A 14 14.91 16.70 2.16
CA GLU A 14 15.21 15.47 2.90
C GLU A 14 14.79 14.25 2.10
N GLU A 15 15.56 13.17 2.22
CA GLU A 15 15.23 11.89 1.60
C GLU A 15 14.09 11.20 2.36
N VAL A 16 12.98 10.93 1.66
CA VAL A 16 11.79 10.29 2.19
C VAL A 16 11.39 9.11 1.32
N VAL A 17 10.85 8.06 1.94
CA VAL A 17 10.31 6.90 1.23
C VAL A 17 8.92 7.26 0.70
N SER A 18 8.75 7.19 -0.62
CA SER A 18 7.43 7.18 -1.26
C SER A 18 7.06 5.74 -1.58
N SER A 19 5.93 5.28 -1.04
CA SER A 19 5.34 3.97 -1.34
C SER A 19 3.93 4.16 -1.89
N THR A 20 3.64 3.51 -3.00
CA THR A 20 2.27 3.38 -3.54
C THR A 20 1.56 2.12 -3.02
N GLN A 21 2.16 1.41 -2.06
CA GLN A 21 1.58 0.21 -1.47
C GLN A 21 1.46 0.33 0.05
N ILE A 22 0.34 -0.16 0.56
CA ILE A 22 0.13 -0.39 1.99
C ILE A 22 -0.09 -1.88 2.25
N TYR A 23 0.36 -2.33 3.42
CA TYR A 23 0.21 -3.71 3.86
C TYR A 23 -0.86 -3.78 4.96
N THR A 24 -1.78 -4.73 4.86
CA THR A 24 -2.92 -4.89 5.76
C THR A 24 -3.04 -6.34 6.23
N TYR A 25 -3.87 -6.57 7.25
CA TYR A 25 -4.09 -7.92 7.77
C TYR A 25 -4.68 -8.86 6.70
N PRO A 26 -4.27 -10.14 6.71
CA PRO A 26 -4.92 -11.17 5.89
C PRO A 26 -6.44 -11.19 6.08
N GLY A 27 -7.20 -11.38 5.00
CA GLY A 27 -8.66 -11.43 5.04
C GLY A 27 -9.38 -10.08 5.05
N THR A 28 -8.63 -8.96 5.07
CA THR A 28 -9.22 -7.61 4.93
C THR A 28 -9.31 -7.13 3.48
N SER A 29 -8.86 -7.93 2.51
CA SER A 29 -8.84 -7.60 1.08
C SER A 29 -10.21 -7.17 0.53
N ALA A 30 -11.32 -7.74 1.04
CA ALA A 30 -12.68 -7.37 0.67
C ALA A 30 -13.06 -5.92 1.05
N LEU A 31 -12.35 -5.30 2.01
CA LEU A 31 -12.56 -3.90 2.40
C LEU A 31 -11.90 -2.91 1.43
N PHE A 32 -11.00 -3.40 0.57
CA PHE A 32 -10.19 -2.61 -0.34
C PHE A 32 -10.60 -2.89 -1.79
N ALA A 33 -11.86 -2.60 -2.12
CA ALA A 33 -12.33 -2.71 -3.50
C ALA A 33 -11.61 -1.70 -4.42
N PRO A 34 -11.35 -2.03 -5.69
CA PRO A 34 -10.82 -1.07 -6.66
C PRO A 34 -11.63 0.24 -6.68
N ASP A 35 -10.95 1.37 -6.84
CA ASP A 35 -11.46 2.75 -6.78
C ASP A 35 -12.09 3.19 -5.44
N SER A 36 -12.11 2.33 -4.41
CA SER A 36 -12.45 2.75 -3.05
C SER A 36 -11.43 3.76 -2.50
N ARG A 37 -11.89 4.61 -1.58
CA ARG A 37 -11.04 5.60 -0.90
C ARG A 37 -10.46 5.00 0.37
N VAL A 38 -9.17 5.19 0.58
CA VAL A 38 -8.47 4.78 1.80
C VAL A 38 -7.80 6.01 2.39
N THR A 39 -7.98 6.19 3.70
CA THR A 39 -7.22 7.17 4.48
C THR A 39 -6.08 6.43 5.18
N THR A 40 -4.85 6.77 4.84
CA THR A 40 -3.65 6.22 5.47
C THR A 40 -3.39 6.90 6.81
N THR A 41 -2.55 6.28 7.65
CA THR A 41 -2.28 6.75 9.03
C THR A 41 -1.61 8.11 9.11
N ASP A 42 -1.01 8.58 8.01
CA ASP A 42 -0.46 9.92 7.82
C ASP A 42 -1.50 10.96 7.35
N GLY A 43 -2.78 10.58 7.31
CA GLY A 43 -3.90 11.44 6.92
C GLY A 43 -4.07 11.63 5.41
N ARG A 44 -3.26 10.97 4.57
CA ARG A 44 -3.42 11.04 3.11
C ARG A 44 -4.62 10.20 2.67
N THR A 45 -5.37 10.72 1.71
CA THR A 45 -6.47 9.98 1.07
C THR A 45 -6.05 9.58 -0.33
N SER A 46 -6.04 8.28 -0.60
CA SER A 46 -5.70 7.73 -1.91
C SER A 46 -6.80 6.79 -2.42
N ARG A 47 -6.71 6.41 -3.70
CA ARG A 47 -7.64 5.43 -4.28
C ARG A 47 -6.97 4.07 -4.46
N VAL A 48 -7.69 3.01 -4.13
CA VAL A 48 -7.24 1.64 -4.39
C VAL A 48 -7.21 1.39 -5.89
N ILE A 49 -6.08 0.85 -6.37
CA ILE A 49 -5.92 0.36 -7.74
C ILE A 49 -6.20 -1.16 -7.75
N THR A 50 -5.45 -1.91 -6.95
CA THR A 50 -5.52 -3.37 -6.87
C THR A 50 -5.15 -3.86 -5.48
N THR A 51 -5.61 -5.07 -5.15
CA THR A 51 -5.21 -5.80 -3.96
C THR A 51 -4.57 -7.12 -4.36
N SER A 52 -3.56 -7.55 -3.62
CA SER A 52 -2.89 -8.84 -3.80
C SER A 52 -2.51 -9.43 -2.45
N ASP A 53 -2.87 -10.69 -2.23
CA ASP A 53 -2.42 -11.44 -1.07
C ASP A 53 -0.98 -11.88 -1.33
N ASN A 54 -0.04 -11.32 -0.57
CA ASN A 54 1.37 -11.72 -0.67
C ASN A 54 1.63 -12.69 0.47
N GLY A 55 1.78 -13.97 0.13
CA GLY A 55 2.19 -15.02 1.04
C GLY A 55 2.99 -16.06 0.25
N PHE A 56 4.32 -16.02 0.34
CA PHE A 56 5.14 -17.11 -0.16
C PHE A 56 5.03 -18.29 0.82
N GLY A 57 4.06 -19.17 0.57
CA GLY A 57 3.76 -20.31 1.43
C GLY A 57 2.78 -19.95 2.54
N SER A 58 1.82 -20.84 2.78
CA SER A 58 0.77 -20.65 3.77
C SER A 58 1.34 -20.42 5.18
N PRO A 59 0.75 -19.52 5.99
CA PRO A 59 -0.38 -18.64 5.68
C PRO A 59 0.06 -17.29 5.10
N VAL A 60 -0.83 -16.67 4.30
CA VAL A 60 -0.71 -15.25 3.89
C VAL A 60 -0.47 -14.42 5.15
N ASP A 61 0.65 -13.72 5.22
CA ASP A 61 1.03 -12.90 6.36
C ASP A 61 0.54 -11.45 6.20
N HIS A 62 0.34 -10.99 4.96
CA HIS A 62 -0.23 -9.66 4.68
C HIS A 62 -0.93 -9.55 3.32
N THR A 63 -1.90 -8.62 3.24
CA THR A 63 -2.50 -8.18 1.97
C THR A 63 -1.80 -6.90 1.53
N ALA A 64 -1.30 -6.84 0.29
CA ALA A 64 -0.81 -5.60 -0.29
C ALA A 64 -1.93 -4.88 -1.05
N VAL A 65 -2.05 -3.57 -0.84
CA VAL A 65 -3.02 -2.70 -1.51
C VAL A 65 -2.25 -1.62 -2.25
N ALA A 66 -2.37 -1.59 -3.58
CA ALA A 66 -1.79 -0.57 -4.43
C ALA A 66 -2.71 0.67 -4.49
N LEU A 67 -2.12 1.85 -4.39
CA LEU A 67 -2.80 3.14 -4.30
C LEU A 67 -2.32 4.09 -5.43
N LYS A 68 -3.24 4.90 -5.96
CA LYS A 68 -2.95 6.04 -6.86
C LYS A 68 -3.24 7.38 -6.20
#